data_AF-A0A2N6T2P8-F1
#
_entry.id   AF-A0A2N6T2P8-F1
#
_cell.length_a   1.000
_cell.length_b   1.000
_cell.length_c   1.000
_cell.angle_alpha   90.00
_cell.angle_beta   90.00
_cell.angle_gamma   90.00
#
_symmetry.space_group_name_H-M   'P 1'
#
loop_
_entity.id
_entity.type
_entity.pdbx_description
1 polymer ?
#
loop_
_entity_poly.entity_id
_entity_poly.type
_entity_poly.pdbx_seq_one_letter_code
_entity_poly.pdbx_strand_id
1 'polypeptide(L)'
;MELSQRLDLAKFGFDTPKSPGDESELQDIPRDGDAFAQLGALLVKIGVAENAESVSPADTLDGLDVDSLTQIEFVVRAEDHFGVRINEDLFSSWDTLGDMAHYLADASERFARSTDATKN
;
A
#
# COMPACT_ATOMS: atom_id res chain seq x y z
N MET A 1 21.66 -11.65 44.10
CA MET A 1 20.37 -12.09 43.52
C MET A 1 20.16 -11.21 42.30
N GLU A 2 20.52 -11.69 41.11
CA GLU A 2 20.36 -10.90 39.89
C GLU A 2 19.04 -11.30 39.23
N LEU A 3 18.11 -10.34 39.19
CA LEU A 3 16.77 -10.47 38.62
C LEU A 3 16.87 -10.54 37.10
N SER A 4 17.08 -11.74 36.56
CA SER A 4 16.80 -12.03 35.15
C SER A 4 15.28 -12.10 34.94
N GLN A 5 14.63 -10.95 34.89
CA GLN A 5 13.28 -10.88 34.34
C GLN A 5 13.42 -11.04 32.82
N ARG A 6 13.22 -12.29 32.35
CA ARG A 6 13.07 -12.57 30.92
C ARG A 6 11.93 -11.71 30.40
N LEU A 7 12.27 -10.76 29.53
CA LEU A 7 11.29 -10.00 28.77
C LEU A 7 10.57 -11.00 27.86
N ASP A 8 9.32 -11.34 28.19
CA ASP A 8 8.47 -12.17 27.33
C ASP A 8 8.04 -11.34 26.12
N LEU A 9 8.86 -11.36 25.06
CA LEU A 9 8.55 -10.71 23.77
C LEU A 9 7.21 -11.21 23.19
N ALA A 10 6.78 -12.42 23.52
CA ALA A 10 5.46 -12.97 23.16
C ALA A 10 4.30 -12.11 23.69
N LYS A 11 4.49 -11.35 24.77
CA LYS A 11 3.48 -10.44 25.32
C LYS A 11 3.41 -9.11 24.55
N PHE A 12 4.43 -8.79 23.78
CA PHE A 12 4.50 -7.58 22.96
C PHE A 12 3.89 -7.76 21.56
N GLY A 13 3.25 -8.90 21.28
CA GLY A 13 2.54 -9.13 20.01
C GLY A 13 3.46 -9.22 18.79
N PHE A 14 4.78 -9.25 19.00
CA PHE A 14 5.75 -9.53 17.96
C PHE A 14 5.97 -11.03 17.89
N ASP A 15 5.66 -11.58 16.71
CA ASP A 15 5.87 -12.97 16.27
C ASP A 15 4.68 -13.92 16.50
N THR A 16 3.69 -13.80 15.62
CA THR A 16 3.31 -15.02 14.90
C THR A 16 4.03 -14.98 13.56
N PRO A 17 4.81 -16.01 13.19
CA PRO A 17 5.16 -16.17 11.79
C PRO A 17 3.85 -16.31 11.02
N LYS A 18 3.56 -15.30 10.19
CA LYS A 18 2.46 -15.28 9.23
C LYS A 18 2.41 -16.63 8.54
N SER A 19 1.27 -17.35 8.60
CA SER A 19 1.19 -18.71 8.06
C SER A 19 1.52 -18.66 6.56
N PRO A 20 2.12 -19.71 5.95
CA PRO A 20 2.44 -19.77 4.52
C PRO A 20 1.23 -19.75 3.56
N GLY A 21 0.06 -19.29 4.02
CA GLY A 21 -1.14 -18.99 3.23
C GLY A 21 -1.72 -17.60 3.49
N ASP A 22 -1.18 -16.84 4.45
CA ASP A 22 -1.62 -15.48 4.76
C ASP A 22 -0.95 -14.45 3.83
N GLU A 23 -0.05 -14.86 2.95
CA GLU A 23 0.61 -14.03 1.92
C GLU A 23 -0.35 -13.53 0.81
N SER A 24 -1.64 -13.85 0.93
CA SER A 24 -2.66 -13.60 -0.10
C SER A 24 -3.56 -12.41 0.18
N GLU A 25 -3.22 -11.48 1.07
CA GLU A 25 -4.08 -10.30 1.21
C GLU A 25 -4.12 -9.49 -0.11
N LEU A 26 -3.03 -9.46 -0.88
CA LEU A 26 -2.93 -8.68 -2.13
C LEU A 26 -3.49 -9.38 -3.37
N GLN A 27 -3.86 -10.66 -3.29
CA GLN A 27 -4.36 -11.42 -4.45
C GLN A 27 -5.82 -11.08 -4.80
N ASP A 28 -6.56 -10.47 -3.87
CA ASP A 28 -7.99 -10.15 -4.06
C ASP A 28 -8.25 -8.71 -4.55
N ILE A 29 -7.21 -7.89 -4.77
CA ILE A 29 -7.38 -6.56 -5.34
C ILE A 29 -7.46 -6.68 -6.87
N PRO A 30 -8.58 -6.30 -7.49
CA PRO A 30 -8.74 -6.39 -8.95
C PRO A 30 -7.64 -5.56 -9.66
N ARG A 31 -6.85 -6.21 -10.52
CA ARG A 31 -5.75 -5.59 -11.30
C ARG A 31 -6.22 -5.02 -12.64
N ASP A 32 -7.49 -5.27 -12.98
CA ASP A 32 -8.15 -4.98 -14.25
C ASP A 32 -8.89 -3.63 -14.27
N GLY A 33 -8.92 -2.91 -13.15
CA GLY A 33 -9.41 -1.52 -13.06
C GLY A 33 -8.34 -0.48 -13.40
N ASP A 34 -8.73 0.81 -13.48
CA ASP A 34 -7.75 1.90 -13.55
C ASP A 34 -6.98 2.06 -12.21
N ALA A 35 -5.88 2.81 -12.23
CA ALA A 35 -5.01 2.97 -11.06
C ALA A 35 -5.74 3.62 -9.87
N PHE A 36 -6.74 4.46 -10.10
CA PHE A 36 -7.51 5.07 -9.02
C PHE A 36 -8.46 4.07 -8.37
N ALA A 37 -9.16 3.26 -9.17
CA ALA A 37 -10.00 2.17 -8.67
C ALA A 37 -9.19 1.17 -7.83
N GLN A 38 -7.98 0.84 -8.28
CA GLN A 38 -7.04 -0.01 -7.54
C GLN A 38 -6.60 0.63 -6.21
N LEU A 39 -6.31 1.94 -6.19
CA LEU A 39 -6.02 2.68 -4.95
C LEU A 39 -7.21 2.72 -3.99
N GLY A 40 -8.43 2.95 -4.51
CA GLY A 40 -9.64 2.90 -3.70
C GLY A 40 -9.84 1.55 -3.03
N ALA A 41 -9.63 0.45 -3.77
CA ALA A 41 -9.67 -0.90 -3.21
C ALA A 41 -8.60 -1.13 -2.13
N LEU A 42 -7.39 -0.56 -2.31
CA LEU A 42 -6.35 -0.58 -1.28
C LEU A 42 -6.78 0.15 -0.02
N LEU A 43 -7.36 1.35 -0.13
CA LEU A 43 -7.84 2.14 1.02
C LEU A 43 -8.94 1.43 1.80
N VAL A 44 -9.88 0.78 1.10
CA VAL A 44 -10.92 -0.05 1.74
C VAL A 44 -10.30 -1.19 2.53
N LYS A 45 -9.33 -1.87 1.92
CA LYS A 45 -8.70 -3.04 2.52
C LYS A 45 -7.90 -2.70 3.79
N ILE A 46 -7.27 -1.54 3.85
CA ILE A 46 -6.58 -1.07 5.05
C ILE A 46 -7.51 -0.34 6.03
N GLY A 47 -8.82 -0.31 5.75
CA GLY A 47 -9.83 0.24 6.66
C GLY A 47 -9.92 1.76 6.68
N VAL A 48 -9.34 2.46 5.70
CA VAL A 48 -9.45 3.93 5.56
C VAL A 48 -10.80 4.34 4.97
N ALA A 49 -11.35 3.53 4.06
CA ALA A 49 -12.62 3.80 3.40
C ALA A 49 -13.61 2.66 3.61
N GLU A 50 -14.91 2.97 3.66
CA GLU A 50 -15.96 1.93 3.75
C GLU A 50 -16.10 1.17 2.42
N ASN A 51 -15.95 1.87 1.30
CA ASN A 51 -15.98 1.33 -0.06
C ASN A 51 -15.21 2.25 -1.02
N ALA A 52 -14.89 1.75 -2.22
CA ALA A 52 -14.10 2.52 -3.19
C ALA A 52 -14.87 3.73 -3.78
N GLU A 53 -16.19 3.77 -3.63
CA GLU A 53 -17.04 4.87 -4.11
C GLU A 53 -17.08 6.05 -3.12
N SER A 54 -16.65 5.82 -1.86
CA SER A 54 -16.59 6.85 -0.83
C SER A 54 -15.32 7.71 -0.91
N VAL A 55 -14.42 7.42 -1.85
CA VAL A 55 -13.18 8.18 -2.09
C VAL A 55 -13.22 8.87 -3.44
N SER A 56 -12.63 10.05 -3.49
CA SER A 56 -12.55 10.93 -4.66
C SER A 56 -11.09 11.16 -5.05
N PRO A 57 -10.78 11.37 -6.35
CA PRO A 57 -9.45 11.77 -6.78
C PRO A 57 -8.93 13.06 -6.13
N ALA A 58 -9.84 13.92 -5.65
CA ALA A 58 -9.49 15.17 -4.97
C ALA A 58 -9.18 15.00 -3.48
N ASP A 59 -9.44 13.82 -2.91
CA ASP A 59 -9.20 13.58 -1.49
C ASP A 59 -7.69 13.52 -1.22
N THR A 60 -7.31 13.97 -0.03
CA THR A 60 -5.95 13.89 0.49
C THR A 60 -5.90 12.83 1.59
N LEU A 61 -4.73 12.25 1.86
CA LEU A 61 -4.59 11.27 2.95
C LEU A 61 -4.88 11.89 4.32
N ASP A 62 -4.47 13.15 4.53
CA ASP A 62 -4.80 13.92 5.72
C ASP A 62 -6.32 14.16 5.86
N GLY A 63 -7.00 14.48 4.75
CA GLY A 63 -8.45 14.67 4.73
C GLY A 63 -9.26 13.38 4.95
N LEU A 64 -8.62 12.22 4.76
CA LEU A 64 -9.17 10.90 5.08
C LEU A 64 -8.78 10.41 6.49
N ASP A 65 -8.20 11.28 7.34
CA ASP A 65 -7.73 10.97 8.69
C ASP A 65 -6.74 9.79 8.73
N VAL A 66 -5.90 9.65 7.69
CA VAL A 66 -4.89 8.59 7.62
C VAL A 66 -3.74 8.91 8.56
N ASP A 67 -3.53 8.06 9.57
CA ASP A 67 -2.39 8.19 10.47
C ASP A 67 -1.07 7.79 9.80
N SER A 68 0.05 8.17 10.42
CA SER A 68 1.39 7.95 9.84
C SER A 68 1.76 6.48 9.65
N LEU A 69 1.25 5.56 10.48
CA LEU A 69 1.50 4.13 10.33
C LEU A 69 0.67 3.56 9.18
N THR A 70 -0.60 3.94 9.12
CA THR A 70 -1.52 3.57 8.03
C THR A 70 -1.04 4.15 6.68
N GLN A 71 -0.45 5.34 6.69
CA GLN A 71 0.18 5.93 5.51
C GLN A 71 1.36 5.10 5.00
N ILE A 72 2.26 4.66 5.88
CA ILE A 72 3.38 3.78 5.52
C ILE A 72 2.85 2.45 4.97
N GLU A 73 1.84 1.89 5.64
CA GLU A 73 1.18 0.66 5.23
C GLU A 73 0.57 0.76 3.82
N PHE A 74 -0.10 1.88 3.54
CA PHE A 74 -0.69 2.18 2.25
C PHE A 74 0.36 2.27 1.14
N VAL A 75 1.43 3.04 1.37
CA VAL A 75 2.53 3.21 0.40
C VAL A 75 3.16 1.85 0.07
N VAL A 76 3.48 1.05 1.08
CA VAL A 76 4.09 -0.28 0.89
C VAL A 76 3.18 -1.20 0.08
N ARG A 77 1.86 -1.19 0.35
CA ARG A 77 0.92 -2.00 -0.44
C ARG A 77 0.73 -1.47 -1.86
N ALA A 78 0.76 -0.15 -2.07
CA ALA A 78 0.72 0.44 -3.41
C ALA A 78 1.97 0.08 -4.22
N GLU A 79 3.17 0.17 -3.62
CA GLU A 79 4.42 -0.26 -4.27
C GLU A 79 4.35 -1.72 -4.75
N ASP A 80 3.92 -2.63 -3.87
CA ASP A 80 3.83 -4.06 -4.21
C ASP A 80 2.73 -4.34 -5.23
N HIS A 81 1.58 -3.66 -5.13
CA HIS A 81 0.47 -3.85 -6.05
C HIS A 81 0.80 -3.40 -7.48
N PHE A 82 1.44 -2.24 -7.63
CA PHE A 82 1.76 -1.63 -8.92
C PHE A 82 3.17 -2.00 -9.44
N GLY A 83 4.00 -2.65 -8.61
CA GLY A 83 5.38 -3.00 -8.98
C GLY A 83 6.30 -1.79 -9.12
N VAL A 84 6.05 -0.73 -8.36
CA VAL A 84 6.79 0.54 -8.43
C VAL A 84 7.56 0.81 -7.14
N ARG A 85 8.40 1.87 -7.15
CA ARG A 85 9.05 2.39 -5.94
C ARG A 85 8.68 3.84 -5.73
N ILE A 86 8.29 4.16 -4.50
CA ILE A 86 7.84 5.46 -4.05
C ILE A 86 8.81 5.91 -2.96
N ASN A 87 9.58 6.98 -3.24
CA ASN A 87 10.43 7.60 -2.24
C ASN A 87 9.71 8.76 -1.55
N GLU A 88 10.32 9.28 -0.49
CA GLU A 88 9.75 10.37 0.31
C GLU A 88 9.56 11.66 -0.48
N ASP A 89 10.51 12.03 -1.35
CA ASP A 89 10.41 13.23 -2.19
C ASP A 89 9.22 13.17 -3.15
N LEU A 90 9.03 12.01 -3.78
CA LEU A 90 7.94 11.74 -4.70
C LEU A 90 6.60 11.74 -3.95
N PHE A 91 6.54 11.04 -2.82
CA PHE A 91 5.34 10.99 -1.99
C PHE A 91 4.93 12.39 -1.51
N SER A 92 5.91 13.20 -1.09
CA SER A 92 5.69 14.58 -0.63
C SER A 92 5.29 15.55 -1.75
N SER A 93 5.45 15.14 -3.02
CA SER A 93 5.04 15.95 -4.18
C SER A 93 3.57 15.76 -4.58
N TRP A 94 2.87 14.82 -3.95
CA TRP A 94 1.48 14.52 -4.24
C TRP A 94 0.57 15.10 -3.18
N ASP A 95 -0.37 15.94 -3.61
CA ASP A 95 -1.35 16.52 -2.70
C ASP A 95 -2.59 15.62 -2.59
N THR A 96 -2.96 14.94 -3.68
CA THR A 96 -4.22 14.19 -3.79
C THR A 96 -4.04 12.73 -4.18
N LEU A 97 -5.07 11.90 -3.92
CA LEU A 97 -5.13 10.53 -4.43
C LEU A 97 -5.09 10.46 -5.96
N GLY A 98 -5.60 11.48 -6.65
CA GLY A 98 -5.53 11.59 -8.11
C GLY A 98 -4.10 11.74 -8.63
N ASP A 99 -3.27 12.55 -7.96
CA ASP A 99 -1.85 12.71 -8.32
C ASP A 99 -1.10 11.38 -8.20
N MET A 100 -1.38 10.66 -7.11
CA MET A 100 -0.83 9.33 -6.88
C MET A 100 -1.30 8.33 -7.95
N ALA A 101 -2.59 8.28 -8.23
CA ALA A 101 -3.15 7.38 -9.25
C ALA A 101 -2.54 7.62 -10.63
N HIS A 102 -2.39 8.89 -11.01
CA HIS A 102 -1.78 9.27 -12.28
C HIS A 102 -0.33 8.80 -12.39
N TYR A 103 0.47 8.99 -11.32
CA TYR A 103 1.84 8.48 -11.29
C TYR A 103 1.88 6.94 -11.39
N LEU A 104 1.06 6.24 -10.61
CA LEU A 104 1.07 4.77 -10.56
C LEU A 104 0.68 4.15 -11.90
N ALA A 105 -0.29 4.73 -12.61
CA ALA A 105 -0.64 4.31 -13.96
C ALA A 105 0.57 4.40 -14.91
N ASP A 106 1.22 5.56 -14.98
CA ASP A 106 2.36 5.77 -15.86
C ASP A 106 3.59 4.96 -15.46
N ALA A 107 3.88 4.82 -14.17
CA ALA A 107 5.01 4.07 -13.66
C ALA A 107 4.87 2.55 -13.88
N SER A 108 3.68 1.98 -13.63
CA SER A 108 3.41 0.56 -13.84
C SER A 108 3.48 0.16 -15.32
N GLU A 109 3.00 1.01 -16.23
CA GLU A 109 3.11 0.79 -17.68
C GLU A 109 4.56 0.83 -18.18
N ARG A 110 5.39 1.72 -17.62
CA ARG A 110 6.84 1.76 -17.94
C ARG A 110 7.54 0.50 -17.45
N PHE A 111 7.18 0.02 -16.27
CA PHE A 111 7.71 -1.24 -15.74
C PHE A 111 7.29 -2.42 -16.62
N ALA A 112 6.01 -2.54 -16.99
CA ALA A 112 5.50 -3.59 -17.87
C ALA A 112 6.19 -3.59 -19.25
N ARG A 113 6.45 -2.41 -19.83
CA ARG A 113 7.20 -2.30 -21.11
C ARG A 113 8.67 -2.72 -20.99
N SER A 114 9.30 -2.45 -19.85
CA SER A 114 10.69 -2.81 -19.58
C SER A 114 10.87 -4.34 -19.46
N THR A 115 9.92 -5.02 -18.81
CA THR A 115 9.97 -6.47 -18.61
C THR A 115 9.70 -7.25 -19.91
N ASP A 116 8.85 -6.74 -20.81
CA ASP A 116 8.58 -7.36 -22.11
C ASP A 116 9.80 -7.28 -23.06
N ALA A 117 10.50 -6.14 -23.07
CA ALA A 117 11.67 -5.90 -23.92
C ALA A 117 12.88 -6.82 -23.61
N THR A 118 12.93 -7.43 -22.43
CA THR A 118 14.03 -8.32 -22.02
C THR A 118 13.78 -9.78 -22.45
N LYS A 119 12.59 -10.11 -22.95
CA LYS A 119 12.17 -11.49 -23.22
C LYS A 119 12.32 -11.91 -24.69
N ASN A 120 12.86 -11.06 -25.56
CA ASN A 120 12.95 -11.28 -27.01
C ASN A 120 14.41 -11.33 -27.51
#